data_AF-A0AAD8UE33-F1
#
_entry.id   AF-A0AAD8UE33-F1
#
_cell.length_a   1.000
_cell.length_b   1.000
_cell.length_c   1.000
_cell.angle_alpha   90.00
_cell.angle_beta   90.00
_cell.angle_gamma   90.00
#
_symmetry.space_group_name_H-M   'P 1'
#
loop_
_entity.id
_entity.type
_entity.pdbx_description
1 polymer ?
#
loop_
_entity_poly.entity_id
_entity_poly.type
_entity_poly.pdbx_seq_one_letter_code
_entity_poly.pdbx_strand_id
1 'polypeptide(L)'
;MIESQCIEVDNAQSSNNETNPKLNNEQWQALIGLHRTLLHEHHDFFLASQHPLASPALRRLASKHAMPERMWRHGIHSFLELLRHRLPASLEHMLTFIYLAYSMMTLLYETVPTFQNIWIECLGDLSRYRMAIEDDDLKDREVWTSVSRHWYSKASDKAPQTGRLYHHLAILARPNALQQLFYYTKSLCVPLPFLSARESIMTLFDPHLNGTQTRLQEIDAAFVRAHAILFSGKNTEQLSSSINVFIDSLNNHIAHHTCRWLESAYHISIALSCSLLEYGSESNPIMRAIQSGRADDADVPMKGTETVGAPTQKFLDALDFAARTHNVVLRRFGDESIRPYLHVTLSLLQHLSHFPAAMELVEKKMPWKLIALLLNTIMHTNMPAEAYKIIESEDFPRPDKGDPRPLPDDFAQRGLLWVDEYYPDDWFSTTKVDDDEKYLESSSMMSERSIRCLWLGCRLATSGKWLTYREGHFRATCEASEMSFKRKPWKL
;
A
#
# COMPACT_ATOMS: atom_id res chain seq x y z
N MET A 1 30.22 -15.11 -21.83
CA MET A 1 31.55 -15.54 -21.33
C MET A 1 31.87 -14.80 -20.04
N ILE A 2 31.78 -13.47 -20.02
CA ILE A 2 31.99 -12.66 -18.81
C ILE A 2 30.97 -12.97 -17.70
N GLU A 3 29.69 -13.18 -18.03
CA GLU A 3 28.68 -13.52 -17.00
C GLU A 3 29.05 -14.80 -16.22
N SER A 4 29.47 -15.86 -16.93
CA SER A 4 29.91 -17.11 -16.31
C SER A 4 31.12 -16.88 -15.40
N GLN A 5 32.06 -16.03 -15.81
CA GLN A 5 33.21 -15.65 -14.99
C GLN A 5 32.80 -14.89 -13.72
N CYS A 6 31.88 -13.93 -13.81
CA CYS A 6 31.30 -13.27 -12.63
C CYS A 6 30.70 -14.28 -11.66
N ILE A 7 29.87 -15.20 -12.17
CA ILE A 7 29.22 -16.24 -11.34
C ILE A 7 30.26 -17.14 -10.66
N GLU A 8 31.24 -17.63 -11.41
CA GLU A 8 32.29 -18.52 -10.88
C GLU A 8 33.12 -17.83 -9.80
N VAL A 9 33.54 -16.58 -10.04
CA VAL A 9 34.37 -15.82 -9.12
C VAL A 9 33.58 -15.42 -7.86
N ASP A 10 32.35 -14.93 -8.00
CA ASP A 10 31.49 -14.59 -6.85
C ASP A 10 31.24 -15.81 -5.97
N ASN A 11 30.93 -16.96 -6.58
CA ASN A 11 30.71 -18.21 -5.86
C ASN A 11 31.98 -18.68 -5.13
N ALA A 12 33.14 -18.63 -5.79
CA ALA A 12 34.41 -19.02 -5.20
C ALA A 12 34.81 -18.12 -4.02
N GLN A 13 34.50 -16.83 -4.08
CA GLN A 13 34.75 -15.89 -2.97
C GLN A 13 33.73 -16.02 -1.83
N SER A 14 32.52 -16.46 -2.13
CA SER A 14 31.43 -16.63 -1.14
C SER A 14 31.51 -17.95 -0.38
N SER A 15 32.00 -19.04 -0.98
CA SER A 15 32.06 -20.37 -0.35
C SER A 15 33.19 -20.55 0.67
N ASN A 16 34.20 -19.67 0.67
CA ASN A 16 35.44 -19.84 1.45
C ASN A 16 35.54 -18.88 2.66
N ASN A 17 34.47 -18.77 3.45
CA ASN A 17 34.36 -17.73 4.49
C ASN A 17 35.30 -17.88 5.70
N GLU A 18 35.89 -19.06 5.96
CA GLU A 18 36.74 -19.26 7.16
C GLU A 18 38.25 -19.31 6.87
N THR A 19 38.68 -19.46 5.60
CA THR A 19 40.08 -19.78 5.26
C THR A 19 40.77 -18.83 4.28
N ASN A 20 40.05 -17.89 3.65
CA ASN A 20 40.68 -16.96 2.70
C ASN A 20 41.19 -15.67 3.39
N PRO A 21 42.41 -15.20 3.05
CA PRO A 21 42.90 -13.90 3.50
C PRO A 21 41.98 -12.77 3.01
N LYS A 22 41.94 -11.66 3.75
CA LYS A 22 41.22 -10.45 3.34
C LYS A 22 41.65 -10.08 1.91
N LEU A 23 40.68 -9.93 1.01
CA LEU A 23 40.95 -9.42 -0.34
C LEU A 23 41.62 -8.05 -0.23
N ASN A 24 42.70 -7.86 -0.96
CA ASN A 24 43.39 -6.57 -1.03
C ASN A 24 42.66 -5.62 -2.00
N ASN A 25 43.06 -4.34 -2.01
CA ASN A 25 42.41 -3.33 -2.84
C ASN A 25 42.51 -3.65 -4.34
N GLU A 26 43.63 -4.19 -4.82
CA GLU A 26 43.79 -4.54 -6.23
C GLU A 26 42.82 -5.64 -6.67
N GLN A 27 42.61 -6.65 -5.81
CA GLN A 27 41.65 -7.73 -6.04
C GLN A 27 40.23 -7.20 -6.09
N TRP A 28 39.85 -6.30 -5.17
CA TRP A 28 38.53 -5.67 -5.21
C TRP A 28 38.31 -4.83 -6.47
N GLN A 29 39.31 -4.05 -6.88
CA GLN A 29 39.25 -3.26 -8.12
C GLN A 29 39.14 -4.16 -9.35
N ALA A 30 39.81 -5.32 -9.35
CA ALA A 30 39.67 -6.32 -10.42
C ALA A 30 38.25 -6.88 -10.49
N LEU A 31 37.63 -7.21 -9.35
CA LEU A 31 36.24 -7.68 -9.28
C LEU A 31 35.26 -6.61 -9.75
N ILE A 32 35.40 -5.36 -9.28
CA ILE A 32 34.60 -4.23 -9.76
C ILE A 32 34.77 -4.06 -11.28
N GLY A 33 36.00 -4.17 -11.79
CA GLY A 33 36.31 -4.09 -13.22
C GLY A 33 35.62 -5.18 -14.03
N LEU A 34 35.57 -6.41 -13.51
CA LEU A 34 34.88 -7.54 -14.13
C LEU A 34 33.36 -7.27 -14.21
N HIS A 35 32.73 -6.89 -13.10
CA HIS A 35 31.29 -6.59 -13.07
C HIS A 35 30.95 -5.38 -13.92
N ARG A 36 31.77 -4.32 -13.90
CA ARG A 36 31.63 -3.17 -14.82
C ARG A 36 31.60 -3.61 -16.27
N THR A 37 32.51 -4.49 -16.68
CA THR A 37 32.57 -5.02 -18.05
C THR A 37 31.29 -5.77 -18.40
N LEU A 38 30.80 -6.63 -17.50
CA LEU A 38 29.55 -7.34 -17.69
C LEU A 38 28.35 -6.40 -17.87
N LEU A 39 28.28 -5.33 -17.08
CA LEU A 39 27.20 -4.34 -17.18
C LEU A 39 27.25 -3.57 -18.50
N HIS A 40 28.44 -3.23 -19.01
CA HIS A 40 28.60 -2.63 -20.33
C HIS A 40 28.19 -3.58 -21.46
N GLU A 41 28.56 -4.86 -21.41
CA GLU A 41 28.12 -5.85 -22.41
C GLU A 41 26.59 -5.97 -22.44
N HIS A 42 25.93 -5.98 -21.28
CA HIS A 42 24.47 -5.99 -21.19
C HIS A 42 23.87 -4.71 -21.79
N HIS A 43 24.43 -3.55 -21.45
CA HIS A 43 23.99 -2.26 -21.97
C HIS A 43 24.08 -2.21 -23.50
N ASP A 44 25.21 -2.60 -24.08
CA ASP A 44 25.40 -2.62 -25.53
C ASP A 44 24.43 -3.59 -26.20
N PHE A 45 24.19 -4.76 -25.58
CA PHE A 45 23.16 -5.70 -26.04
C PHE A 45 21.76 -5.07 -26.02
N PHE A 46 21.39 -4.34 -24.97
CA PHE A 46 20.08 -3.68 -24.90
C PHE A 46 19.95 -2.56 -25.94
N LEU A 47 20.97 -1.72 -26.10
CA LEU A 47 20.95 -0.67 -27.13
C LEU A 47 20.80 -1.24 -28.53
N ALA A 48 21.56 -2.30 -28.86
CA ALA A 48 21.47 -2.94 -30.16
C ALA A 48 20.12 -3.66 -30.36
N SER A 49 19.67 -4.42 -29.35
CA SER A 49 18.46 -5.23 -29.47
C SER A 49 17.18 -4.41 -29.46
N GLN A 50 17.15 -3.30 -28.72
CA GLN A 50 15.98 -2.43 -28.58
C GLN A 50 16.01 -1.19 -29.50
N HIS A 51 17.00 -1.11 -30.40
CA HIS A 51 17.09 -0.01 -31.35
C HIS A 51 15.80 0.12 -32.20
N PRO A 52 15.35 1.35 -32.56
CA PRO A 52 14.16 1.55 -33.39
C PRO A 52 14.20 0.84 -34.76
N LEU A 53 15.40 0.56 -35.29
CA LEU A 53 15.57 -0.19 -36.54
C LEU A 53 15.79 -1.70 -36.35
N ALA A 54 15.87 -2.20 -35.11
CA ALA A 54 16.03 -3.62 -34.83
C ALA A 54 14.80 -4.42 -35.27
N SER A 55 15.02 -5.59 -35.87
CA SER A 55 13.94 -6.49 -36.28
C SER A 55 13.12 -6.98 -35.08
N PRO A 56 11.85 -7.36 -35.27
CA PRO A 56 11.04 -7.91 -34.18
C PRO A 56 11.67 -9.15 -33.52
N ALA A 57 12.38 -9.98 -34.30
CA ALA A 57 13.09 -11.14 -33.77
C ALA A 57 14.23 -10.73 -32.83
N LEU A 58 14.99 -9.69 -33.19
CA LEU A 58 16.09 -9.16 -32.39
C LEU A 58 15.59 -8.51 -31.10
N ARG A 59 14.52 -7.70 -31.15
CA ARG A 59 13.91 -7.09 -29.95
C ARG A 59 13.45 -8.10 -28.93
N ARG A 60 12.91 -9.24 -29.37
CA ARG A 60 12.45 -10.33 -28.48
C ARG A 60 13.58 -11.06 -27.78
N LEU A 61 14.83 -10.96 -28.22
CA LEU A 61 15.95 -11.70 -27.59
C LEU A 61 16.14 -11.31 -26.12
N ALA A 62 15.98 -10.03 -25.79
CA ALA A 62 16.13 -9.54 -24.42
C ALA A 62 15.16 -10.25 -23.45
N SER A 63 13.88 -10.32 -23.79
CA SER A 63 12.87 -11.04 -23.00
C SER A 63 13.07 -12.56 -23.06
N LYS A 64 13.36 -13.09 -24.25
CA LYS A 64 13.56 -14.54 -24.46
C LYS A 64 14.67 -15.11 -23.58
N HIS A 65 15.72 -14.33 -23.36
CA HIS A 65 16.88 -14.74 -22.56
C HIS A 65 16.89 -14.16 -21.16
N ALA A 66 15.79 -13.55 -20.70
CA ALA A 66 15.66 -12.92 -19.39
C ALA A 66 16.85 -11.99 -19.06
N MET A 67 17.27 -11.21 -20.05
CA MET A 67 18.47 -10.39 -19.95
C MET A 67 18.39 -9.36 -18.81
N PRO A 68 17.25 -8.68 -18.56
CA PRO A 68 17.14 -7.77 -17.41
C PRO A 68 17.32 -8.48 -16.07
N GLU A 69 16.69 -9.64 -15.88
CA GLU A 69 16.78 -10.42 -14.64
C GLU A 69 18.18 -10.98 -14.42
N ARG A 70 18.87 -11.38 -15.49
CA ARG A 70 20.26 -11.84 -15.44
C ARG A 70 21.23 -10.72 -15.11
N MET A 71 21.07 -9.56 -15.74
CA MET A 71 21.86 -8.36 -15.45
C MET A 71 21.75 -8.00 -13.96
N TRP A 72 20.53 -7.98 -13.42
CA TRP A 72 20.32 -7.75 -11.99
C TRP A 72 20.98 -8.85 -11.14
N ARG A 73 20.61 -10.12 -11.37
CA ARG A 73 21.02 -11.24 -10.52
C ARG A 73 22.53 -11.46 -10.49
N HIS A 74 23.16 -11.51 -11.66
CA HIS A 74 24.56 -11.91 -11.83
C HIS A 74 25.50 -10.73 -12.06
N GLY A 75 24.97 -9.61 -12.56
CA GLY A 75 25.76 -8.39 -12.76
C GLY A 75 25.85 -7.51 -11.52
N ILE A 76 24.80 -7.46 -10.69
CA ILE A 76 24.67 -6.48 -9.62
C ILE A 76 24.48 -7.14 -8.26
N HIS A 77 23.40 -7.89 -8.09
CA HIS A 77 22.94 -8.38 -6.80
C HIS A 77 23.91 -9.38 -6.16
N SER A 78 24.41 -10.39 -6.89
CA SER A 78 25.38 -11.36 -6.35
C SER A 78 26.62 -10.68 -5.78
N PHE A 79 27.16 -9.71 -6.52
CA PHE A 79 28.36 -8.99 -6.12
C PHE A 79 28.10 -8.01 -4.97
N LEU A 80 26.95 -7.33 -4.96
CA LEU A 80 26.51 -6.53 -3.81
C LEU A 80 26.41 -7.37 -2.55
N GLU A 81 25.87 -8.58 -2.64
CA GLU A 81 25.80 -9.49 -1.50
C GLU A 81 27.20 -9.93 -1.06
N LEU A 82 28.11 -10.27 -1.97
CA LEU A 82 29.51 -10.57 -1.63
C LEU A 82 30.16 -9.39 -0.88
N LEU A 83 30.00 -8.18 -1.40
CA LEU A 83 30.51 -6.95 -0.77
C LEU A 83 29.87 -6.75 0.62
N ARG A 84 28.56 -6.90 0.76
CA ARG A 84 27.82 -6.75 2.02
C ARG A 84 28.31 -7.73 3.09
N HIS A 85 28.55 -8.99 2.75
CA HIS A 85 29.05 -9.99 3.69
C HIS A 85 30.49 -9.73 4.16
N ARG A 86 31.26 -8.89 3.46
CA ARG A 86 32.66 -8.55 3.79
C ARG A 86 32.81 -7.19 4.50
N LEU A 87 31.71 -6.56 4.90
CA LEU A 87 31.74 -5.33 5.70
C LEU A 87 32.40 -5.58 7.08
N PRO A 88 33.11 -4.58 7.64
CA PRO A 88 33.29 -3.22 7.11
C PRO A 88 34.43 -3.08 6.08
N ALA A 89 35.23 -4.14 5.84
CA ALA A 89 36.44 -4.04 5.02
C ALA A 89 36.17 -3.72 3.53
N SER A 90 34.98 -4.02 3.03
CA SER A 90 34.54 -3.77 1.66
C SER A 90 33.82 -2.43 1.46
N LEU A 91 33.66 -1.59 2.50
CA LEU A 91 32.75 -0.43 2.47
C LEU A 91 33.01 0.53 1.29
N GLU A 92 34.25 0.99 1.11
CA GLU A 92 34.60 1.92 0.01
C GLU A 92 34.36 1.29 -1.38
N HIS A 93 34.63 -0.01 -1.51
CA HIS A 93 34.41 -0.78 -2.73
C HIS A 93 32.92 -0.95 -3.02
N MET A 94 32.12 -1.19 -1.97
CA MET A 94 30.67 -1.29 -2.06
C MET A 94 30.04 0.04 -2.48
N LEU A 95 30.47 1.15 -1.89
CA LEU A 95 30.06 2.50 -2.31
C LEU A 95 30.38 2.74 -3.78
N THR A 96 31.62 2.47 -4.19
CA THR A 96 32.07 2.62 -5.58
C THR A 96 31.20 1.81 -6.54
N PHE A 97 30.92 0.55 -6.20
CA PHE A 97 30.12 -0.33 -7.05
C PHE A 97 28.64 0.10 -7.11
N ILE A 98 28.05 0.55 -5.99
CA ILE A 98 26.67 1.06 -5.99
C ILE A 98 26.54 2.27 -6.93
N TYR A 99 27.44 3.25 -6.88
CA TYR A 99 27.39 4.41 -7.77
C TYR A 99 27.54 4.03 -9.24
N LEU A 100 28.40 3.05 -9.54
CA LEU A 100 28.58 2.51 -10.88
C LEU A 100 27.30 1.82 -11.39
N ALA A 101 26.73 0.90 -10.59
CA ALA A 101 25.52 0.18 -10.94
C ALA A 101 24.32 1.14 -11.06
N TYR A 102 24.21 2.12 -10.16
CA TYR A 102 23.15 3.14 -10.19
C TYR A 102 23.23 3.96 -11.48
N SER A 103 24.41 4.46 -11.83
CA SER A 103 24.62 5.22 -13.09
C SER A 103 24.25 4.39 -14.32
N MET A 104 24.60 3.10 -14.34
CA MET A 104 24.21 2.19 -15.43
C MET A 104 22.70 1.97 -15.50
N MET A 105 22.04 1.75 -14.36
CA MET A 105 20.58 1.58 -14.32
C MET A 105 19.84 2.85 -14.72
N THR A 106 20.33 4.03 -14.33
CA THR A 106 19.76 5.32 -14.76
C THR A 106 19.90 5.49 -16.27
N LEU A 107 21.06 5.16 -16.84
CA LEU A 107 21.27 5.23 -18.29
C LEU A 107 20.30 4.29 -19.05
N LEU A 108 20.11 3.05 -18.58
CA LEU A 108 19.14 2.12 -19.16
C LEU A 108 17.69 2.59 -19.00
N TYR A 109 17.36 3.20 -17.86
CA TYR A 109 16.06 3.80 -17.62
C TYR A 109 15.73 4.89 -18.65
N GLU A 110 16.72 5.70 -19.04
CA GLU A 110 16.57 6.78 -20.01
C GLU A 110 16.60 6.29 -21.47
N THR A 111 17.43 5.30 -21.78
CA THR A 111 17.71 4.89 -23.17
C THR A 111 16.93 3.65 -23.63
N VAL A 112 16.44 2.82 -22.71
CA VAL A 112 15.77 1.53 -23.01
C VAL A 112 14.44 1.43 -22.26
N PRO A 113 13.39 2.14 -22.72
CA PRO A 113 12.11 2.23 -22.01
C PRO A 113 11.31 0.93 -22.00
N THR A 114 11.61 -0.04 -22.88
CA THR A 114 10.92 -1.34 -22.95
C THR A 114 10.88 -2.08 -21.61
N PHE A 115 11.94 -1.96 -20.79
CA PHE A 115 12.08 -2.63 -19.50
C PHE A 115 12.03 -1.65 -18.32
N GLN A 116 11.45 -0.46 -18.52
CA GLN A 116 11.47 0.64 -17.56
C GLN A 116 11.03 0.22 -16.15
N ASN A 117 10.01 -0.63 -16.03
CA ASN A 117 9.51 -1.09 -14.73
C ASN A 117 10.58 -1.86 -13.94
N ILE A 118 11.41 -2.66 -14.62
CA ILE A 118 12.51 -3.40 -14.00
C ILE A 118 13.61 -2.43 -13.55
N TRP A 119 13.96 -1.46 -14.39
CA TRP A 119 15.00 -0.48 -14.07
C TRP A 119 14.64 0.41 -12.87
N ILE A 120 13.39 0.87 -12.79
CA ILE A 120 12.87 1.63 -11.65
C ILE A 120 13.07 0.86 -10.34
N GLU A 121 12.75 -0.44 -10.35
CA GLU A 121 12.89 -1.27 -9.16
C GLU A 121 14.36 -1.49 -8.77
N CYS A 122 15.23 -1.76 -9.75
CA CYS A 122 16.68 -1.89 -9.53
C CYS A 122 17.26 -0.60 -8.91
N LEU A 123 16.80 0.58 -9.36
CA LEU A 123 17.20 1.87 -8.80
C LEU A 123 16.71 2.04 -7.36
N GLY A 124 15.49 1.58 -7.05
CA GLY A 124 14.96 1.54 -5.69
C GLY A 124 15.80 0.65 -4.76
N ASP A 125 16.16 -0.56 -5.23
CA ASP A 125 17.00 -1.51 -4.49
C ASP A 125 18.41 -0.97 -4.27
N LEU A 126 19.08 -0.44 -5.30
CA LEU A 126 20.41 0.16 -5.18
C LEU A 126 20.44 1.32 -4.18
N SER A 127 19.41 2.19 -4.23
CA SER A 127 19.25 3.28 -3.27
C SER A 127 19.07 2.77 -1.85
N ARG A 128 18.34 1.66 -1.68
CA ARG A 128 18.14 1.00 -0.38
C ARG A 128 19.42 0.37 0.14
N TYR A 129 20.24 -0.26 -0.70
CA TYR A 129 21.58 -0.72 -0.33
C TYR A 129 22.46 0.44 0.14
N ARG A 130 22.46 1.56 -0.59
CA ARG A 130 23.22 2.76 -0.23
C ARG A 130 22.77 3.38 1.10
N MET A 131 21.46 3.42 1.35
CA MET A 131 20.88 3.82 2.63
C MET A 131 21.29 2.89 3.76
N ALA A 132 21.30 1.57 3.53
CA ALA A 132 21.53 0.57 4.56
C ALA A 132 22.98 0.52 5.07
N ILE A 133 23.96 0.88 4.22
CA ILE A 133 25.37 0.93 4.60
C ILE A 133 25.81 2.28 5.18
N GLU A 134 24.90 3.26 5.24
CA GLU A 134 25.15 4.56 5.87
C GLU A 134 24.81 4.49 7.36
N ASP A 135 25.83 4.32 8.19
CA ASP A 135 25.68 4.20 9.65
C ASP A 135 26.01 5.51 10.39
N ASP A 136 26.92 6.34 9.86
CA ASP A 136 27.44 7.51 10.57
C ASP A 136 26.79 8.84 10.14
N ASP A 137 26.39 8.99 8.86
CA ASP A 137 25.76 10.22 8.36
C ASP A 137 24.23 10.07 8.25
N LEU A 138 23.52 10.57 9.27
CA LEU A 138 22.06 10.57 9.31
C LEU A 138 21.42 11.35 8.15
N LYS A 139 22.09 12.40 7.64
CA LYS A 139 21.56 13.21 6.55
C LYS A 139 21.67 12.47 5.23
N ASP A 140 22.81 11.85 4.95
CA ASP A 140 22.97 11.01 3.76
C ASP A 140 22.01 9.82 3.79
N ARG A 141 21.83 9.20 4.96
CA ARG A 141 20.83 8.14 5.13
C ARG A 141 19.41 8.61 4.80
N GLU A 142 19.02 9.80 5.25
CA GLU A 142 17.71 10.40 4.95
C GLU A 142 17.55 10.71 3.45
N VAL A 143 18.60 11.22 2.79
CA VAL A 143 18.62 11.46 1.35
C VAL A 143 18.38 10.15 0.60
N TRP A 144 19.14 9.09 0.89
CA TRP A 144 18.99 7.80 0.21
C TRP A 144 17.70 7.07 0.54
N THR A 145 17.16 7.28 1.75
CA THR A 145 15.79 6.84 2.09
C THR A 145 14.78 7.49 1.15
N SER A 146 14.92 8.79 0.91
CA SER A 146 14.01 9.55 0.04
C SER A 146 14.14 9.16 -1.43
N VAL A 147 15.37 8.98 -1.93
CA VAL A 147 15.63 8.48 -3.29
C VAL A 147 15.03 7.07 -3.49
N SER A 148 15.24 6.16 -2.52
CA SER A 148 14.67 4.82 -2.59
C SER A 148 13.13 4.86 -2.57
N ARG A 149 12.53 5.70 -1.71
CA ARG A 149 11.09 5.90 -1.63
C ARG A 149 10.52 6.41 -2.95
N HIS A 150 11.15 7.41 -3.58
CA HIS A 150 10.75 7.92 -4.89
C HIS A 150 10.66 6.81 -5.92
N TRP A 151 11.71 5.98 -6.06
CA TRP A 151 11.71 4.88 -7.03
C TRP A 151 10.63 3.84 -6.76
N TYR A 152 10.41 3.43 -5.51
CA TYR A 152 9.35 2.46 -5.20
C TYR A 152 7.94 3.05 -5.30
N SER A 153 7.74 4.33 -4.99
CA SER A 153 6.46 5.01 -5.25
C SER A 153 6.13 4.94 -6.74
N LYS A 154 7.06 5.38 -7.59
CA LYS A 154 6.95 5.31 -9.04
C LYS A 154 6.72 3.88 -9.58
N ALA A 155 7.41 2.89 -9.00
CA ALA A 155 7.19 1.48 -9.34
C ALA A 155 5.76 1.06 -9.01
N SER A 156 5.29 1.40 -7.80
CA SER A 156 3.96 1.03 -7.31
C SER A 156 2.84 1.68 -8.12
N ASP A 157 3.07 2.85 -8.72
CA ASP A 157 2.09 3.47 -9.63
C ASP A 157 2.00 2.80 -11.00
N LYS A 158 3.07 2.14 -11.42
CA LYS A 158 3.10 1.37 -12.66
C LYS A 158 2.58 -0.06 -12.47
N ALA A 159 2.73 -0.61 -11.26
CA ALA A 159 2.28 -1.94 -10.90
C ALA A 159 1.58 -1.94 -9.52
N PRO A 160 0.42 -1.27 -9.39
CA PRO A 160 -0.27 -1.12 -8.10
C PRO A 160 -0.78 -2.43 -7.51
N GLN A 161 -0.86 -3.49 -8.30
CA GLN A 161 -1.23 -4.84 -7.87
C GLN A 161 -0.10 -5.59 -7.14
N THR A 162 1.14 -5.10 -7.19
CA THR A 162 2.33 -5.83 -6.72
C THR A 162 2.68 -5.51 -5.27
N GLY A 163 2.39 -6.45 -4.37
CA GLY A 163 2.57 -6.29 -2.92
C GLY A 163 4.00 -5.97 -2.49
N ARG A 164 4.99 -6.55 -3.17
CA ARG A 164 6.41 -6.40 -2.81
C ARG A 164 6.88 -4.95 -2.85
N LEU A 165 6.32 -4.12 -3.72
CA LEU A 165 6.65 -2.70 -3.81
C LEU A 165 6.20 -1.96 -2.54
N TYR A 166 5.00 -2.27 -2.03
CA TYR A 166 4.51 -1.73 -0.77
C TYR A 166 5.28 -2.27 0.43
N HIS A 167 5.76 -3.52 0.41
CA HIS A 167 6.67 -4.02 1.45
C HIS A 167 7.96 -3.19 1.55
N HIS A 168 8.57 -2.83 0.42
CA HIS A 168 9.74 -1.96 0.42
C HIS A 168 9.42 -0.55 0.93
N LEU A 169 8.28 0.04 0.50
CA LEU A 169 7.81 1.32 1.04
C LEU A 169 7.56 1.26 2.55
N ALA A 170 7.08 0.12 3.07
CA ALA A 170 6.92 -0.08 4.51
C ALA A 170 8.26 0.01 5.24
N ILE A 171 9.32 -0.64 4.75
CA ILE A 171 10.65 -0.55 5.36
C ILE A 171 11.15 0.91 5.40
N LEU A 172 10.91 1.67 4.32
CA LEU A 172 11.33 3.07 4.15
C LEU A 172 10.45 4.09 4.88
N ALA A 173 9.31 3.67 5.43
CA ALA A 173 8.41 4.53 6.19
C ALA A 173 8.87 4.76 7.63
N ARG A 174 9.96 4.12 8.09
CA ARG A 174 10.53 4.37 9.43
C ARG A 174 10.94 5.85 9.59
N PRO A 175 10.71 6.47 10.77
CA PRO A 175 10.12 5.89 11.98
C PRO A 175 8.57 5.97 12.07
N ASN A 176 7.85 6.35 11.01
CA ASN A 176 6.40 6.50 11.02
C ASN A 176 5.71 5.13 11.10
N ALA A 177 5.28 4.74 12.30
CA ALA A 177 4.69 3.43 12.58
C ALA A 177 3.32 3.21 11.90
N LEU A 178 2.50 4.27 11.80
CA LEU A 178 1.20 4.19 11.14
C LEU A 178 1.37 3.94 9.64
N GLN A 179 2.28 4.66 8.99
CA GLN A 179 2.56 4.50 7.57
C GLN A 179 3.24 3.14 7.28
N GLN A 180 4.12 2.66 8.16
CA GLN A 180 4.66 1.30 8.10
C GLN A 180 3.53 0.26 8.12
N LEU A 181 2.60 0.36 9.07
CA LEU A 181 1.46 -0.55 9.19
C LEU A 181 0.57 -0.51 7.94
N PHE A 182 0.27 0.70 7.44
CA PHE A 182 -0.47 0.87 6.19
C PHE A 182 0.19 0.12 5.03
N TYR A 183 1.49 0.34 4.78
CA TYR A 183 2.17 -0.28 3.65
C TYR A 183 2.34 -1.80 3.81
N TYR A 184 2.67 -2.29 5.00
CA TYR A 184 2.75 -3.73 5.23
C TYR A 184 1.41 -4.44 5.06
N THR A 185 0.32 -3.83 5.54
CA THR A 185 -1.02 -4.42 5.37
C THR A 185 -1.50 -4.33 3.93
N LYS A 186 -1.22 -3.22 3.23
CA LYS A 186 -1.46 -3.08 1.78
C LYS A 186 -0.69 -4.13 0.99
N SER A 187 0.58 -4.38 1.31
CA SER A 187 1.41 -5.43 0.69
C SER A 187 0.79 -6.83 0.73
N LEU A 188 -0.15 -7.08 1.65
CA LEU A 188 -0.84 -8.36 1.82
C LEU A 188 -2.27 -8.36 1.24
N CYS A 189 -2.84 -7.18 0.95
CA CYS A 189 -4.24 -6.99 0.54
C CYS A 189 -4.37 -6.40 -0.88
N VAL A 190 -3.39 -6.70 -1.74
CA VAL A 190 -3.40 -6.39 -3.18
C VAL A 190 -3.48 -7.72 -3.97
N PRO A 191 -3.84 -7.71 -5.26
CA PRO A 191 -4.00 -8.93 -6.06
C PRO A 191 -2.78 -9.86 -6.10
N LEU A 192 -1.56 -9.32 -6.10
CA LEU A 192 -0.32 -10.09 -6.03
C LEU A 192 0.36 -9.85 -4.67
N PRO A 193 -0.09 -10.49 -3.58
CA PRO A 193 0.39 -10.23 -2.24
C PRO A 193 1.85 -10.71 -2.07
N PHE A 194 2.62 -9.98 -1.24
CA PHE A 194 3.98 -10.39 -0.88
C PHE A 194 4.00 -11.02 0.51
N LEU A 195 3.93 -12.35 0.55
CA LEU A 195 3.72 -13.10 1.79
C LEU A 195 4.87 -12.96 2.81
N SER A 196 6.10 -12.72 2.38
CA SER A 196 7.23 -12.45 3.29
C SER A 196 7.04 -11.16 4.11
N ALA A 197 6.10 -10.29 3.74
CA ALA A 197 5.69 -9.17 4.58
C ALA A 197 5.10 -9.63 5.93
N ARG A 198 4.54 -10.84 6.03
CA ARG A 198 4.03 -11.39 7.29
C ARG A 198 5.11 -11.59 8.35
N GLU A 199 6.33 -11.93 7.93
CA GLU A 199 7.49 -12.02 8.82
C GLU A 199 8.08 -10.62 9.08
N SER A 200 8.19 -9.81 8.03
CA SER A 200 8.82 -8.48 8.12
C SER A 200 8.06 -7.51 9.02
N ILE A 201 6.71 -7.52 8.98
CA ILE A 201 5.86 -6.67 9.83
C ILE A 201 6.05 -6.97 11.32
N MET A 202 6.52 -8.17 11.69
CA MET A 202 6.79 -8.50 13.09
C MET A 202 7.86 -7.59 13.70
N THR A 203 8.78 -7.04 12.90
CA THR A 203 9.75 -6.04 13.38
C THR A 203 9.09 -4.74 13.86
N LEU A 204 7.90 -4.41 13.35
CA LEU A 204 7.06 -3.33 13.86
C LEU A 204 6.28 -3.77 15.10
N PHE A 205 5.77 -5.01 15.12
CA PHE A 205 4.87 -5.50 16.15
C PHE A 205 5.54 -5.99 17.44
N ASP A 206 6.68 -6.67 17.35
CA ASP A 206 7.33 -7.32 18.50
C ASP A 206 7.65 -6.35 19.65
N PRO A 207 8.11 -5.10 19.42
CA PRO A 207 8.29 -4.14 20.51
C PRO A 207 6.99 -3.88 21.29
N HIS A 208 5.85 -3.84 20.61
CA HIS A 208 4.54 -3.62 21.24
C HIS A 208 3.97 -4.87 21.91
N LEU A 209 4.22 -6.06 21.35
CA LEU A 209 3.80 -7.33 21.94
C LEU A 209 4.62 -7.66 23.20
N ASN A 210 5.91 -7.32 23.20
CA ASN A 210 6.83 -7.62 24.31
C ASN A 210 6.84 -6.54 25.41
N GLY A 211 6.02 -5.49 25.28
CA GLY A 211 5.99 -4.37 26.25
C GLY A 211 7.25 -3.51 26.25
N THR A 212 8.02 -3.52 25.16
CA THR A 212 9.20 -2.66 25.01
C THR A 212 8.78 -1.20 24.92
N GLN A 213 9.49 -0.31 25.61
CA GLN A 213 9.22 1.13 25.53
C GLN A 213 9.53 1.63 24.11
N THR A 214 8.53 2.22 23.46
CA THR A 214 8.66 2.81 22.12
C THR A 214 8.64 4.33 22.20
N ARG A 215 9.17 5.01 21.17
CA ARG A 215 9.12 6.47 21.05
C ARG A 215 7.80 7.01 20.49
N LEU A 216 6.82 6.14 20.26
CA LEU A 216 5.52 6.51 19.70
C LEU A 216 4.64 7.20 20.74
N GLN A 217 3.74 8.07 20.28
CA GLN A 217 2.64 8.56 21.12
C GLN A 217 1.77 7.37 21.55
N GLU A 218 1.15 7.47 22.72
CA GLU A 218 0.37 6.37 23.30
C GLU A 218 -0.76 5.91 22.37
N ILE A 219 -1.43 6.84 21.68
CA ILE A 219 -2.48 6.52 20.71
C ILE A 219 -1.95 5.69 19.52
N ASP A 220 -0.81 6.07 18.95
CA ASP A 220 -0.20 5.34 17.82
C ASP A 220 0.29 3.96 18.28
N ALA A 221 0.91 3.88 19.46
CA ALA A 221 1.34 2.64 20.06
C ALA A 221 0.15 1.70 20.36
N ALA A 222 -0.97 2.24 20.81
CA ALA A 222 -2.20 1.48 21.07
C ALA A 222 -2.81 0.94 19.76
N PHE A 223 -2.86 1.76 18.71
CA PHE A 223 -3.33 1.34 17.39
C PHE A 223 -2.47 0.20 16.80
N VAL A 224 -1.15 0.38 16.80
CA VAL A 224 -0.20 -0.63 16.30
C VAL A 224 -0.28 -1.91 17.14
N ARG A 225 -0.41 -1.81 18.47
CA ARG A 225 -0.55 -2.98 19.35
C ARG A 225 -1.85 -3.75 19.12
N ALA A 226 -2.98 -3.06 18.92
CA ALA A 226 -4.24 -3.71 18.58
C ALA A 226 -4.11 -4.49 17.26
N HIS A 227 -3.51 -3.89 16.24
CA HIS A 227 -3.22 -4.58 14.98
C HIS A 227 -2.22 -5.73 15.15
N ALA A 228 -1.18 -5.59 15.98
CA ALA A 228 -0.21 -6.64 16.28
C ALA A 228 -0.87 -7.88 16.88
N ILE A 229 -1.78 -7.68 17.85
CA ILE A 229 -2.52 -8.74 18.53
C ILE A 229 -3.47 -9.42 17.53
N LEU A 230 -4.27 -8.62 16.79
CA LEU A 230 -5.14 -9.15 15.73
C LEU A 230 -4.35 -9.93 14.69
N PHE A 231 -3.20 -9.42 14.25
CA PHE A 231 -2.37 -10.04 13.22
C PHE A 231 -1.77 -11.37 13.68
N SER A 232 -1.10 -11.36 14.84
CA SER A 232 -0.32 -12.51 15.33
C SER A 232 -1.15 -13.53 16.10
N GLY A 233 -2.31 -13.15 16.64
CA GLY A 233 -3.09 -13.98 17.57
C GLY A 233 -2.44 -14.16 18.95
N LYS A 234 -1.40 -13.38 19.26
CA LYS A 234 -0.70 -13.39 20.56
C LYS A 234 -1.25 -12.30 21.48
N ASN A 235 -1.15 -12.50 22.80
CA ASN A 235 -1.54 -11.54 23.84
C ASN A 235 -3.00 -11.04 23.70
N THR A 236 -3.93 -11.94 23.36
CA THR A 236 -5.34 -11.61 23.12
C THR A 236 -6.02 -10.96 24.34
N GLU A 237 -5.53 -11.22 25.55
CA GLU A 237 -5.98 -10.61 26.79
C GLU A 237 -5.75 -9.08 26.83
N GLN A 238 -4.80 -8.56 26.06
CA GLN A 238 -4.47 -7.13 25.96
C GLN A 238 -5.19 -6.42 24.82
N LEU A 239 -5.97 -7.14 23.99
CA LEU A 239 -6.62 -6.55 22.83
C LEU A 239 -7.62 -5.48 23.23
N SER A 240 -8.52 -5.82 24.16
CA SER A 240 -9.57 -4.91 24.62
C SER A 240 -9.01 -3.64 25.26
N SER A 241 -7.96 -3.75 26.08
CA SER A 241 -7.32 -2.57 26.69
C SER A 241 -6.64 -1.69 25.63
N SER A 242 -5.93 -2.29 24.67
CA SER A 242 -5.28 -1.56 23.57
C SER A 242 -6.29 -0.81 22.71
N ILE A 243 -7.40 -1.47 22.35
CA ILE A 243 -8.49 -0.83 21.60
C ILE A 243 -9.09 0.32 22.42
N ASN A 244 -9.36 0.13 23.72
CA ASN A 244 -9.95 1.18 24.55
C ASN A 244 -9.05 2.42 24.62
N VAL A 245 -7.74 2.25 24.86
CA VAL A 245 -6.78 3.37 24.89
C VAL A 245 -6.80 4.16 23.59
N PHE A 246 -6.80 3.48 22.44
CA PHE A 246 -6.89 4.13 21.14
C PHE A 246 -8.23 4.88 20.98
N ILE A 247 -9.34 4.20 21.20
CA ILE A 247 -10.70 4.73 21.01
C ILE A 247 -10.96 5.96 21.91
N ASP A 248 -10.55 5.90 23.17
CA ASP A 248 -10.78 6.96 24.15
C ASP A 248 -9.94 8.21 23.85
N SER A 249 -8.75 8.02 23.26
CA SER A 249 -7.84 9.10 22.86
C SER A 249 -8.18 9.71 21.49
N LEU A 250 -8.83 8.95 20.62
CA LEU A 250 -8.98 9.26 19.20
C LEU A 250 -9.68 10.60 18.94
N ASN A 251 -10.80 10.88 19.62
CA ASN A 251 -11.54 12.13 19.38
C ASN A 251 -10.69 13.37 19.67
N ASN A 252 -9.92 13.34 20.76
CA ASN A 252 -9.04 14.44 21.14
C ASN A 252 -7.85 14.52 20.18
N HIS A 253 -7.28 13.38 19.77
CA HIS A 253 -6.17 13.37 18.83
C HIS A 253 -6.53 14.03 17.49
N ILE A 254 -7.70 13.72 16.93
CA ILE A 254 -8.21 14.34 15.69
C ILE A 254 -8.33 15.86 15.86
N ALA A 255 -8.94 16.30 16.98
CA ALA A 255 -9.16 17.72 17.24
C ALA A 255 -7.86 18.55 17.33
N HIS A 256 -6.77 17.96 17.81
CA HIS A 256 -5.47 18.65 17.96
C HIS A 256 -4.58 18.58 16.71
N HIS A 257 -4.91 17.73 15.72
CA HIS A 257 -4.04 17.44 14.57
C HIS A 257 -4.75 17.49 13.22
N THR A 258 -5.79 18.29 13.06
CA THR A 258 -6.70 18.29 11.88
C THR A 258 -6.00 18.25 10.51
N CYS A 259 -4.93 19.02 10.29
CA CYS A 259 -4.20 19.00 9.01
C CYS A 259 -3.41 17.69 8.79
N ARG A 260 -2.69 17.21 9.82
CA ARG A 260 -1.94 15.94 9.76
C ARG A 260 -2.87 14.73 9.76
N TRP A 261 -4.08 14.90 10.28
CA TRP A 261 -5.08 13.86 10.35
C TRP A 261 -5.57 13.42 8.97
N LEU A 262 -5.53 14.27 7.94
CA LEU A 262 -5.96 13.90 6.58
C LEU A 262 -5.24 12.66 6.07
N GLU A 263 -3.91 12.59 6.25
CA GLU A 263 -3.11 11.42 5.90
C GLU A 263 -3.37 10.22 6.83
N SER A 264 -3.33 10.46 8.15
CA SER A 264 -3.59 9.41 9.14
C SER A 264 -4.98 8.79 8.97
N ALA A 265 -5.97 9.57 8.55
CA ALA A 265 -7.35 9.16 8.34
C ALA A 265 -7.47 8.03 7.33
N TYR A 266 -6.92 8.19 6.11
CA TYR A 266 -7.00 7.12 5.13
C TYR A 266 -6.07 5.95 5.46
N HIS A 267 -4.91 6.18 6.09
CA HIS A 267 -4.05 5.07 6.56
C HIS A 267 -4.75 4.19 7.60
N ILE A 268 -5.40 4.79 8.60
CA ILE A 268 -6.15 4.07 9.64
C ILE A 268 -7.33 3.33 9.01
N SER A 269 -8.10 3.99 8.13
CA SER A 269 -9.25 3.37 7.47
C SER A 269 -8.84 2.16 6.61
N ILE A 270 -7.74 2.28 5.85
CA ILE A 270 -7.19 1.17 5.05
C ILE A 270 -6.68 0.04 5.96
N ALA A 271 -5.94 0.35 7.03
CA ALA A 271 -5.44 -0.67 7.95
C ALA A 271 -6.58 -1.45 8.63
N LEU A 272 -7.64 -0.76 9.05
CA LEU A 272 -8.86 -1.38 9.58
C LEU A 272 -9.52 -2.27 8.52
N SER A 273 -9.66 -1.78 7.29
CA SER A 273 -10.22 -2.54 6.15
C SER A 273 -9.41 -3.82 5.88
N CYS A 274 -8.08 -3.72 5.85
CA CYS A 274 -7.18 -4.86 5.72
C CYS A 274 -7.35 -5.87 6.88
N SER A 275 -7.62 -5.41 8.11
CA SER A 275 -7.85 -6.30 9.24
C SER A 275 -9.17 -7.09 9.13
N LEU A 276 -10.21 -6.53 8.50
CA LEU A 276 -11.46 -7.25 8.18
C LEU A 276 -11.23 -8.39 7.19
N LEU A 277 -10.24 -8.24 6.31
CA LEU A 277 -9.76 -9.28 5.39
C LEU A 277 -8.76 -10.25 6.05
N GLU A 278 -8.58 -10.15 7.38
CA GLU A 278 -7.53 -10.85 8.14
C GLU A 278 -6.14 -10.72 7.49
N TYR A 279 -5.87 -9.54 6.93
CA TYR A 279 -4.64 -9.20 6.23
C TYR A 279 -4.38 -10.13 5.04
N GLY A 280 -5.40 -10.32 4.20
CA GLY A 280 -5.33 -11.13 2.99
C GLY A 280 -5.28 -12.64 3.26
N SER A 281 -5.93 -13.11 4.33
CA SER A 281 -5.98 -14.56 4.59
C SER A 281 -6.94 -15.25 3.62
N GLU A 282 -6.51 -16.31 2.95
CA GLU A 282 -7.37 -17.14 2.08
C GLU A 282 -8.48 -17.87 2.87
N SER A 283 -8.31 -18.00 4.19
CA SER A 283 -9.35 -18.54 5.07
C SER A 283 -10.47 -17.54 5.36
N ASN A 284 -10.25 -16.25 5.09
CA ASN A 284 -11.18 -15.20 5.47
C ASN A 284 -12.44 -15.26 4.59
N PRO A 285 -13.65 -15.21 5.19
CA PRO A 285 -14.90 -15.36 4.44
C PRO A 285 -15.13 -14.22 3.42
N ILE A 286 -14.70 -13.00 3.70
CA ILE A 286 -14.79 -11.87 2.74
C ILE A 286 -13.82 -12.11 1.58
N MET A 287 -12.57 -12.50 1.87
CA MET A 287 -11.58 -12.82 0.83
C MET A 287 -12.08 -13.90 -0.13
N ARG A 288 -12.66 -14.98 0.39
CA ARG A 288 -13.24 -16.04 -0.44
C ARG A 288 -14.38 -15.52 -1.31
N ALA A 289 -15.30 -14.73 -0.76
CA ALA A 289 -16.40 -14.16 -1.52
C ALA A 289 -15.90 -13.27 -2.69
N ILE A 290 -14.87 -12.44 -2.44
CA ILE A 290 -14.25 -11.60 -3.47
C ILE A 290 -13.56 -12.47 -4.54
N GLN A 291 -12.85 -13.53 -4.14
CA GLN A 291 -12.16 -14.42 -5.07
C GLN A 291 -13.12 -15.27 -5.92
N SER A 292 -14.19 -15.79 -5.33
CA SER A 292 -15.21 -16.56 -6.05
C SER A 292 -15.92 -15.72 -7.10
N GLY A 293 -16.32 -14.48 -6.77
CA GLY A 293 -16.97 -13.62 -7.76
C GLY A 293 -16.08 -13.27 -8.95
N ARG A 294 -14.75 -13.14 -8.75
CA ARG A 294 -13.78 -12.96 -9.84
C ARG A 294 -13.63 -14.20 -10.73
N ALA A 295 -13.85 -15.40 -10.18
CA ALA A 295 -13.73 -16.65 -10.92
C ALA A 295 -14.95 -16.92 -11.81
N ASP A 296 -16.14 -16.42 -11.42
CA ASP A 296 -17.37 -16.55 -12.21
C ASP A 296 -17.35 -15.71 -13.50
N ASP A 297 -16.51 -14.66 -13.58
CA ASP A 297 -16.30 -13.84 -14.79
C ASP A 297 -15.32 -14.47 -15.80
N ALA A 298 -14.52 -15.46 -15.39
CA ALA A 298 -13.72 -16.26 -16.29
C ALA A 298 -14.52 -17.55 -16.61
N ASP A 299 -14.66 -17.93 -17.89
CA ASP A 299 -15.34 -19.15 -18.35
C ASP A 299 -14.69 -20.46 -17.80
N VAL A 300 -14.70 -20.66 -16.49
CA VAL A 300 -14.16 -21.82 -15.77
C VAL A 300 -15.33 -22.52 -15.09
N PRO A 301 -15.56 -23.82 -15.36
CA PRO A 301 -16.72 -24.52 -14.86
C PRO A 301 -16.72 -24.58 -13.32
N MET A 302 -17.83 -24.06 -12.78
CA MET A 302 -18.20 -23.93 -11.37
C MET A 302 -17.85 -25.16 -10.52
N LYS A 303 -17.08 -24.95 -9.44
CA LYS A 303 -16.84 -25.96 -8.40
C LYS A 303 -17.58 -25.58 -7.12
N GLY A 304 -18.91 -25.68 -7.15
CA GLY A 304 -19.78 -25.68 -5.97
C GLY A 304 -19.91 -24.34 -5.25
N THR A 305 -21.13 -24.03 -4.80
CA THR A 305 -21.43 -22.96 -3.86
C THR A 305 -20.77 -23.29 -2.52
N GLU A 306 -19.50 -22.90 -2.34
CA GLU A 306 -18.83 -23.07 -1.06
C GLU A 306 -19.52 -22.16 -0.04
N THR A 307 -20.17 -22.79 0.94
CA THR A 307 -20.73 -22.12 2.11
C THR A 307 -19.68 -21.21 2.73
N VAL A 308 -19.98 -19.91 2.83
CA VAL A 308 -19.16 -18.95 3.56
C VAL A 308 -18.96 -19.50 4.98
N GLY A 309 -17.73 -19.89 5.29
CA GLY A 309 -17.40 -20.45 6.60
C GLY A 309 -17.76 -19.47 7.71
N ALA A 310 -18.12 -19.99 8.89
CA ALA A 310 -18.44 -19.15 10.04
C ALA A 310 -17.31 -18.15 10.34
N PRO A 311 -17.62 -16.89 10.71
CA PRO A 311 -16.61 -15.88 10.99
C PRO A 311 -15.72 -16.32 12.16
N THR A 312 -14.41 -16.13 12.02
CA THR A 312 -13.43 -16.42 13.08
C THR A 312 -13.57 -15.40 14.23
N GLN A 313 -13.11 -15.75 15.43
CA GLN A 313 -13.06 -14.77 16.53
C GLN A 313 -12.18 -13.56 16.17
N LYS A 314 -11.06 -13.79 15.47
CA LYS A 314 -10.17 -12.74 14.98
C LYS A 314 -10.88 -11.76 14.04
N PHE A 315 -11.72 -12.27 13.12
CA PHE A 315 -12.57 -11.44 12.28
C PHE A 315 -13.57 -10.62 13.12
N LEU A 316 -14.24 -11.26 14.09
CA LEU A 316 -15.22 -10.57 14.95
C LEU A 316 -14.57 -9.46 15.79
N ASP A 317 -13.36 -9.70 16.30
CA ASP A 317 -12.60 -8.71 17.06
C ASP A 317 -12.14 -7.54 16.16
N ALA A 318 -11.69 -7.83 14.94
CA ALA A 318 -11.35 -6.81 13.94
C ALA A 318 -12.58 -5.97 13.55
N LEU A 319 -13.73 -6.62 13.37
CA LEU A 319 -15.00 -5.94 13.08
C LEU A 319 -15.46 -5.05 14.23
N ASP A 320 -15.32 -5.51 15.48
CA ASP A 320 -15.61 -4.67 16.64
C ASP A 320 -14.68 -3.45 16.71
N PHE A 321 -13.38 -3.66 16.47
CA PHE A 321 -12.41 -2.57 16.44
C PHE A 321 -12.71 -1.53 15.36
N ALA A 322 -12.98 -1.98 14.13
CA ALA A 322 -13.35 -1.12 13.01
C ALA A 322 -14.65 -0.35 13.33
N ALA A 323 -15.71 -1.05 13.77
CA ALA A 323 -16.99 -0.44 14.09
C ALA A 323 -16.90 0.61 15.20
N ARG A 324 -16.11 0.36 16.26
CA ARG A 324 -15.86 1.33 17.34
C ARG A 324 -15.10 2.54 16.83
N THR A 325 -14.11 2.35 15.97
CA THR A 325 -13.36 3.44 15.36
C THR A 325 -14.24 4.29 14.45
N HIS A 326 -15.03 3.66 13.58
CA HIS A 326 -16.05 4.34 12.76
C HIS A 326 -17.00 5.17 13.63
N ASN A 327 -17.45 4.63 14.77
CA ASN A 327 -18.34 5.35 15.68
C ASN A 327 -17.73 6.63 16.26
N VAL A 328 -16.42 6.67 16.53
CA VAL A 328 -15.75 7.88 17.02
C VAL A 328 -15.57 8.88 15.88
N VAL A 329 -14.99 8.44 14.77
CA VAL A 329 -14.66 9.31 13.63
C VAL A 329 -15.94 9.92 13.04
N LEU A 330 -16.95 9.10 12.76
CA LEU A 330 -18.18 9.53 12.05
C LEU A 330 -19.16 10.33 12.91
N ARG A 331 -18.87 10.56 14.21
CA ARG A 331 -19.63 11.50 15.06
C ARG A 331 -19.15 12.94 14.93
N ARG A 332 -18.04 13.18 14.23
CA ARG A 332 -17.46 14.51 14.04
C ARG A 332 -18.15 15.24 12.89
N PHE A 333 -19.44 15.52 13.08
CA PHE A 333 -20.26 16.21 12.08
C PHE A 333 -19.70 17.60 11.75
N GLY A 334 -19.60 17.91 10.46
CA GLY A 334 -19.01 19.17 9.98
C GLY A 334 -17.49 19.26 10.06
N ASP A 335 -16.78 18.24 10.56
CA ASP A 335 -15.32 18.19 10.53
C ASP A 335 -14.84 17.71 9.16
N GLU A 336 -14.25 18.61 8.38
CA GLU A 336 -13.78 18.27 7.04
C GLU A 336 -12.58 17.29 7.05
N SER A 337 -11.82 17.25 8.16
CA SER A 337 -10.61 16.43 8.27
C SER A 337 -10.88 14.93 8.25
N ILE A 338 -12.13 14.51 8.50
CA ILE A 338 -12.50 13.09 8.46
C ILE A 338 -12.96 12.62 7.08
N ARG A 339 -13.04 13.51 6.08
CA ARG A 339 -13.52 13.16 4.73
C ARG A 339 -12.69 12.07 4.05
N PRO A 340 -11.34 12.02 4.15
CA PRO A 340 -10.56 10.91 3.58
C PRO A 340 -10.88 9.57 4.24
N TYR A 341 -11.10 9.56 5.56
CA TYR A 341 -11.53 8.36 6.29
C TYR A 341 -12.88 7.85 5.77
N LEU A 342 -13.84 8.77 5.61
CA LEU A 342 -15.17 8.46 5.09
C LEU A 342 -15.09 7.91 3.67
N HIS A 343 -14.31 8.52 2.78
CA HIS A 343 -14.16 8.07 1.40
C HIS A 343 -13.68 6.61 1.33
N VAL A 344 -12.60 6.27 2.04
CA VAL A 344 -12.09 4.88 2.11
C VAL A 344 -13.12 3.92 2.71
N THR A 345 -13.84 4.35 3.74
CA THR A 345 -14.86 3.50 4.37
C THR A 345 -15.99 3.20 3.39
N LEU A 346 -16.47 4.22 2.69
CA LEU A 346 -17.57 4.09 1.73
C LEU A 346 -17.16 3.31 0.48
N SER A 347 -15.92 3.44 0.00
CA SER A 347 -15.44 2.67 -1.16
C SER A 347 -15.41 1.17 -0.84
N LEU A 348 -14.94 0.79 0.35
CA LEU A 348 -15.00 -0.60 0.82
C LEU A 348 -16.45 -1.09 0.90
N LEU A 349 -17.35 -0.33 1.56
CA LEU A 349 -18.75 -0.73 1.69
C LEU A 349 -19.44 -0.84 0.33
N GLN A 350 -19.14 0.06 -0.61
CA GLN A 350 -19.66 -0.01 -1.97
C GLN A 350 -19.16 -1.27 -2.67
N HIS A 351 -17.88 -1.61 -2.54
CA HIS A 351 -17.37 -2.86 -3.11
C HIS A 351 -18.07 -4.08 -2.50
N LEU A 352 -18.14 -4.16 -1.17
CA LEU A 352 -18.80 -5.26 -0.46
C LEU A 352 -20.30 -5.37 -0.80
N SER A 353 -20.96 -4.27 -1.17
CA SER A 353 -22.38 -4.30 -1.57
C SER A 353 -22.67 -5.20 -2.78
N HIS A 354 -21.67 -5.45 -3.63
CA HIS A 354 -21.76 -6.38 -4.77
C HIS A 354 -21.57 -7.85 -4.36
N PHE A 355 -21.17 -8.11 -3.11
CA PHE A 355 -20.96 -9.45 -2.56
C PHE A 355 -21.86 -9.66 -1.34
N PRO A 356 -23.14 -10.06 -1.52
CA PRO A 356 -24.12 -10.12 -0.43
C PRO A 356 -23.66 -10.91 0.80
N ALA A 357 -23.00 -12.04 0.58
CA ALA A 357 -22.51 -12.88 1.68
C ALA A 357 -21.35 -12.24 2.47
N ALA A 358 -20.52 -11.42 1.82
CA ALA A 358 -19.49 -10.64 2.51
C ALA A 358 -20.10 -9.46 3.27
N MET A 359 -21.08 -8.79 2.67
CA MET A 359 -21.74 -7.64 3.28
C MET A 359 -22.53 -8.02 4.55
N GLU A 360 -23.20 -9.17 4.55
CA GLU A 360 -23.94 -9.68 5.73
C GLU A 360 -23.05 -9.82 6.98
N LEU A 361 -21.76 -10.10 6.80
CA LEU A 361 -20.80 -10.26 7.89
C LEU A 361 -20.47 -8.94 8.58
N VAL A 362 -20.59 -7.80 7.89
CA VAL A 362 -20.16 -6.48 8.40
C VAL A 362 -21.32 -5.52 8.65
N GLU A 363 -22.41 -5.63 7.87
CA GLU A 363 -23.48 -4.62 7.78
C GLU A 363 -24.14 -4.32 9.13
N LYS A 364 -24.26 -5.31 10.03
CA LYS A 364 -24.92 -5.15 11.33
C LYS A 364 -24.13 -4.27 12.30
N LYS A 365 -22.80 -4.23 12.15
CA LYS A 365 -21.90 -3.47 13.00
C LYS A 365 -21.59 -2.08 12.43
N MET A 366 -21.93 -1.84 11.17
CA MET A 366 -21.69 -0.55 10.53
C MET A 366 -22.64 0.54 11.06
N PRO A 367 -22.13 1.75 11.37
CA PRO A 367 -22.94 2.81 11.95
C PRO A 367 -23.71 3.60 10.86
N TRP A 368 -24.63 2.92 10.15
CA TRP A 368 -25.39 3.47 9.02
C TRP A 368 -26.07 4.81 9.32
N LYS A 369 -26.60 4.97 10.54
CA LYS A 369 -27.20 6.24 10.97
C LYS A 369 -26.19 7.38 11.02
N LEU A 370 -24.97 7.13 11.51
CA LEU A 370 -23.91 8.14 11.52
C LEU A 370 -23.43 8.45 10.10
N ILE A 371 -23.31 7.43 9.24
CA ILE A 371 -22.98 7.61 7.82
C ILE A 371 -24.02 8.52 7.15
N ALA A 372 -25.31 8.23 7.28
CA ALA A 372 -26.37 9.05 6.72
C ALA A 372 -26.34 10.49 7.24
N LEU A 373 -26.18 10.69 8.56
CA LEU A 373 -26.06 12.01 9.16
C LEU A 373 -24.86 12.79 8.63
N LEU A 374 -23.70 12.13 8.50
CA LEU A 374 -22.50 12.77 8.00
C LEU A 374 -22.62 13.14 6.52
N LEU A 375 -23.16 12.25 5.69
CA LEU A 375 -23.49 12.55 4.29
C LEU A 375 -24.42 13.77 4.19
N ASN A 376 -25.45 13.84 5.05
CA ASN A 376 -26.34 15.00 5.11
C ASN A 376 -25.63 16.28 5.58
N THR A 377 -24.58 16.21 6.40
CA THR A 377 -23.79 17.40 6.75
C THR A 377 -22.89 17.87 5.61
N ILE A 378 -22.46 16.94 4.74
CA ILE A 378 -21.73 17.25 3.50
C ILE A 378 -22.68 17.82 2.45
N MET A 379 -23.93 17.36 2.42
CA MET A 379 -24.98 17.95 1.59
C MET A 379 -25.36 19.33 2.13
N HIS A 380 -24.80 20.38 1.55
CA HIS A 380 -25.25 21.73 1.83
C HIS A 380 -26.62 21.98 1.19
N THR A 381 -27.51 22.71 1.87
CA THR A 381 -28.85 23.07 1.37
C THR A 381 -28.83 23.93 0.09
N ASN A 382 -27.67 24.42 -0.33
CA ASN A 382 -27.47 25.26 -1.52
C ASN A 382 -26.48 24.65 -2.53
N MET A 383 -26.37 23.32 -2.60
CA MET A 383 -25.60 22.66 -3.67
C MET A 383 -26.18 23.05 -5.04
N PRO A 384 -25.34 23.36 -6.05
CA PRO A 384 -25.81 23.61 -7.41
C PRO A 384 -26.58 22.41 -7.97
N ALA A 385 -27.57 22.64 -8.83
CA ALA A 385 -28.36 21.56 -9.45
C ALA A 385 -27.47 20.58 -10.23
N GLU A 386 -26.37 21.06 -10.81
CA GLU A 386 -25.35 20.27 -11.49
C GLU A 386 -24.68 19.27 -10.55
N ALA A 387 -24.41 19.68 -9.31
CA ALA A 387 -23.78 18.80 -8.32
C ALA A 387 -24.70 17.64 -7.91
N TYR A 388 -26.02 17.85 -7.85
CA TYR A 388 -27.00 16.77 -7.65
C TYR A 388 -26.95 15.75 -8.80
N LYS A 389 -26.90 16.22 -10.05
CA LYS A 389 -26.79 15.33 -11.22
C LYS A 389 -25.51 14.48 -11.17
N ILE A 390 -24.40 15.05 -10.72
CA ILE A 390 -23.13 14.35 -10.58
C ILE A 390 -23.22 13.25 -9.51
N ILE A 391 -23.73 13.55 -8.32
CA ILE A 391 -23.79 12.57 -7.23
C ILE A 391 -24.85 11.48 -7.47
N GLU A 392 -25.91 11.78 -8.23
CA GLU A 392 -26.95 10.82 -8.61
C GLU A 392 -26.58 9.98 -9.84
N SER A 393 -25.51 10.35 -10.56
CA SER A 393 -25.04 9.61 -11.73
C SER A 393 -24.51 8.21 -11.37
N GLU A 394 -24.58 7.31 -12.33
CA GLU A 394 -23.87 6.03 -12.24
C GLU A 394 -22.37 6.17 -12.51
N ASP A 395 -22.01 7.20 -13.28
CA ASP A 395 -20.64 7.47 -13.68
C ASP A 395 -19.81 7.99 -12.50
N PHE A 396 -18.54 7.60 -12.50
CA PHE A 396 -17.57 8.07 -11.51
C PHE A 396 -17.41 9.60 -11.57
N PRO A 397 -17.56 10.33 -10.44
CA PRO A 397 -17.49 11.78 -10.43
C PRO A 397 -16.12 12.31 -10.85
N ARG A 398 -16.13 13.23 -11.83
CA ARG A 398 -14.95 13.95 -12.31
C ARG A 398 -15.16 15.47 -12.17
N PRO A 399 -14.10 16.27 -12.01
CA PRO A 399 -14.21 17.72 -12.02
C PRO A 399 -14.63 18.21 -13.42
N ASP A 400 -15.58 19.15 -13.46
CA ASP A 400 -16.08 19.75 -14.71
C ASP A 400 -15.05 20.65 -15.43
N LYS A 401 -14.04 21.13 -14.68
CA LYS A 401 -13.00 22.06 -15.17
C LYS A 401 -11.62 21.61 -14.68
N GLY A 402 -10.65 21.66 -15.58
CA GLY A 402 -9.27 21.25 -15.30
C GLY A 402 -9.03 19.77 -15.57
N ASP A 403 -7.76 19.37 -15.50
CA ASP A 403 -7.40 17.96 -15.67
C ASP A 403 -7.77 17.17 -14.41
N PRO A 404 -8.45 16.02 -14.54
CA PRO A 404 -8.82 15.19 -13.41
C PRO A 404 -7.58 14.76 -12.63
N ARG A 405 -7.47 15.16 -11.37
CA ARG A 405 -6.34 14.80 -10.49
C ARG A 405 -6.82 13.83 -9.41
N PRO A 406 -6.29 12.61 -9.35
CA PRO A 406 -6.58 11.70 -8.24
C PRO A 406 -6.24 12.31 -6.88
N LEU A 407 -7.07 12.02 -5.89
CA LEU A 407 -6.87 12.48 -4.51
C LEU A 407 -5.73 11.70 -3.82
N PRO A 408 -5.11 12.24 -2.76
CA PRO A 408 -4.14 11.49 -1.95
C PRO A 408 -4.67 10.12 -1.49
N ASP A 409 -5.93 10.08 -1.07
CA ASP A 409 -6.64 8.86 -0.68
C ASP A 409 -7.06 7.98 -1.87
N ASP A 410 -7.08 8.48 -3.10
CA ASP A 410 -7.20 7.65 -4.30
C ASP A 410 -5.90 6.86 -4.53
N PHE A 411 -4.76 7.55 -4.51
CA PHE A 411 -3.43 6.92 -4.62
C PHE A 411 -3.17 5.92 -3.49
N ALA A 412 -3.56 6.25 -2.26
CA ALA A 412 -3.41 5.35 -1.12
C ALA A 412 -4.21 4.06 -1.31
N GLN A 413 -5.41 4.14 -1.89
CA GLN A 413 -6.26 2.96 -2.13
C GLN A 413 -5.87 2.16 -3.36
N ARG A 414 -5.32 2.80 -4.39
CA ARG A 414 -4.98 2.19 -5.68
C ARG A 414 -4.27 0.84 -5.51
N GLY A 415 -4.79 -0.20 -6.16
CA GLY A 415 -4.27 -1.56 -6.11
C GLY A 415 -4.85 -2.45 -5.00
N LEU A 416 -5.57 -1.91 -4.02
CA LEU A 416 -6.26 -2.73 -3.03
C LEU A 416 -7.37 -3.55 -3.67
N LEU A 417 -7.65 -4.75 -3.12
CA LEU A 417 -8.59 -5.71 -3.68
C LEU A 417 -10.01 -5.17 -3.90
N TRP A 418 -10.42 -4.17 -3.12
CA TRP A 418 -11.77 -3.59 -3.16
C TRP A 418 -11.90 -2.34 -4.05
N VAL A 419 -10.84 -1.93 -4.75
CA VAL A 419 -10.88 -0.79 -5.67
C VAL A 419 -10.57 -1.15 -7.12
N ASP A 420 -10.57 -2.45 -7.45
CA ASP A 420 -10.25 -2.98 -8.79
C ASP A 420 -11.15 -2.35 -9.88
N GLU A 421 -12.45 -2.27 -9.61
CA GLU A 421 -13.47 -1.72 -10.52
C GLU A 421 -14.00 -0.35 -10.07
N TYR A 422 -13.36 0.26 -9.08
CA TYR A 422 -13.84 1.50 -8.49
C TYR A 422 -13.42 2.73 -9.30
N TYR A 423 -12.18 2.74 -9.78
CA TYR A 423 -11.62 3.85 -10.55
C TYR A 423 -11.72 3.56 -12.05
N PRO A 424 -12.07 4.55 -12.89
CA PRO A 424 -11.91 4.44 -14.33
C PRO A 424 -10.46 4.15 -14.74
N ASP A 425 -10.26 3.37 -15.81
CA ASP A 425 -8.93 2.96 -16.31
C ASP A 425 -7.97 4.12 -16.55
N ASP A 426 -8.50 5.26 -16.99
CA ASP A 426 -7.73 6.45 -17.32
C ASP A 426 -7.44 7.35 -16.10
N TRP A 427 -8.09 7.12 -14.94
CA TRP A 427 -8.07 8.04 -13.79
C TRP A 427 -6.66 8.38 -13.28
N PHE A 428 -5.78 7.39 -13.22
CA PHE A 428 -4.39 7.57 -12.76
C PHE A 428 -3.39 7.84 -13.91
N SER A 429 -3.86 7.92 -15.14
CA SER A 429 -3.01 8.05 -16.34
C SER A 429 -3.08 9.42 -17.01
N THR A 430 -4.18 10.15 -16.83
CA THR A 430 -4.47 11.41 -17.50
C THR A 430 -3.63 12.58 -17.00
N THR A 431 -3.32 12.62 -15.70
CA THR A 431 -2.57 13.73 -15.09
C THR A 431 -1.19 13.26 -14.68
N LYS A 432 -0.16 13.90 -15.24
CA LYS A 432 1.23 13.73 -14.80
C LYS A 432 1.43 14.47 -13.48
N VAL A 433 0.98 13.86 -12.38
CA VAL A 433 1.28 14.32 -11.03
C VAL A 433 2.65 13.79 -10.65
N ASP A 434 3.58 14.69 -10.30
CA ASP A 434 4.87 14.27 -9.77
C ASP A 434 4.69 13.55 -8.43
N ASP A 435 5.60 12.63 -8.11
CA ASP A 435 5.51 11.80 -6.90
C ASP A 435 5.44 12.66 -5.62
N ASP A 436 6.20 13.76 -5.60
CA ASP A 436 6.24 14.71 -4.49
C ASP A 436 4.93 15.52 -4.35
N GLU A 437 4.14 15.61 -5.42
CA GLU A 437 2.88 16.35 -5.42
C GLU A 437 1.66 15.48 -5.05
N LYS A 438 1.75 14.15 -5.16
CA LYS A 438 0.60 13.23 -4.96
C LYS A 438 -0.11 13.40 -3.64
N TYR A 439 0.64 13.71 -2.59
CA TYR A 439 0.14 13.82 -1.23
C TYR A 439 0.02 15.29 -0.77
N LEU A 440 0.24 16.25 -1.66
CA LEU A 440 0.00 17.67 -1.38
C LEU A 440 -1.49 17.98 -1.48
N GLU A 441 -2.09 18.24 -0.32
CA GLU A 441 -3.49 18.67 -0.22
C GLU A 441 -3.69 20.08 -0.80
N SER A 442 -4.81 20.26 -1.49
CA SER A 442 -5.26 21.56 -2.00
C SER A 442 -6.73 21.80 -1.63
N SER A 443 -7.16 23.06 -1.59
CA SER A 443 -8.54 23.37 -1.19
C SER A 443 -9.61 22.79 -2.13
N SER A 444 -9.31 22.62 -3.43
CA SER A 444 -10.25 22.03 -4.39
C SER A 444 -10.49 20.54 -4.14
N MET A 445 -9.44 19.80 -3.73
CA MET A 445 -9.52 18.37 -3.41
C MET A 445 -10.56 18.07 -2.33
N MET A 446 -10.75 18.98 -1.38
CA MET A 446 -11.77 18.78 -0.34
C MET A 446 -13.19 18.78 -0.93
N SER A 447 -13.47 19.66 -1.88
CA SER A 447 -14.76 19.69 -2.58
C SER A 447 -14.97 18.41 -3.40
N GLU A 448 -13.97 18.00 -4.17
CA GLU A 448 -14.01 16.77 -4.98
C GLU A 448 -14.24 15.52 -4.12
N ARG A 449 -13.51 15.42 -3.00
CA ARG A 449 -13.68 14.34 -2.02
C ARG A 449 -15.10 14.30 -1.45
N SER A 450 -15.71 15.46 -1.25
CA SER A 450 -17.08 15.57 -0.74
C SER A 450 -18.09 15.04 -1.74
N ILE A 451 -17.94 15.42 -3.01
CA ILE A 451 -18.76 14.90 -4.11
C ILE A 451 -18.61 13.39 -4.20
N ARG A 452 -17.38 12.86 -4.08
CA ARG A 452 -17.14 11.41 -4.13
C ARG A 452 -17.83 10.67 -2.98
N CYS A 453 -17.76 11.19 -1.75
CA CYS A 453 -18.47 10.61 -0.61
C CYS A 453 -20.00 10.62 -0.80
N LEU A 454 -20.56 11.72 -1.31
CA LEU A 454 -22.00 11.81 -1.60
C LEU A 454 -22.42 10.81 -2.68
N TRP A 455 -21.66 10.74 -3.77
CA TRP A 455 -21.89 9.80 -4.86
C TRP A 455 -21.86 8.34 -4.38
N LEU A 456 -20.84 7.94 -3.61
CA LEU A 456 -20.78 6.62 -2.98
C LEU A 456 -21.99 6.36 -2.07
N GLY A 457 -22.44 7.38 -1.33
CA GLY A 457 -23.67 7.33 -0.55
C GLY A 457 -24.90 7.02 -1.41
N CYS A 458 -25.03 7.67 -2.56
CA CYS A 458 -26.11 7.42 -3.54
C CYS A 458 -26.01 5.99 -4.11
N ARG A 459 -24.81 5.53 -4.49
CA ARG A 459 -24.58 4.16 -4.98
C ARG A 459 -25.00 3.12 -3.95
N LEU A 460 -24.65 3.30 -2.68
CA LEU A 460 -25.08 2.41 -1.58
C LEU A 460 -26.60 2.44 -1.34
N ALA A 461 -27.24 3.58 -1.59
CA ALA A 461 -28.68 3.76 -1.41
C ALA A 461 -29.52 3.11 -2.52
N THR A 462 -28.93 2.76 -3.66
CA THR A 462 -29.64 2.11 -4.80
C THR A 462 -30.35 0.81 -4.40
N SER A 463 -29.73 0.02 -3.52
CA SER A 463 -30.30 -1.24 -3.02
C SER A 463 -31.49 -1.04 -2.07
N GLY A 464 -31.60 0.15 -1.45
CA GLY A 464 -32.57 0.43 -0.40
C GLY A 464 -32.39 -0.38 0.89
N LYS A 465 -31.29 -1.14 1.05
CA LYS A 465 -31.07 -2.03 2.21
C LYS A 465 -30.46 -1.33 3.41
N TRP A 466 -29.42 -0.52 3.20
CA TRP A 466 -28.66 0.11 4.28
C TRP A 466 -28.91 1.61 4.39
N LEU A 467 -28.92 2.26 3.23
CA LEU A 467 -29.22 3.67 3.06
C LEU A 467 -30.41 3.82 2.11
N THR A 468 -31.12 4.92 2.28
CA THR A 468 -32.08 5.45 1.32
C THR A 468 -31.72 6.89 1.03
N TYR A 469 -31.91 7.31 -0.20
CA TYR A 469 -31.67 8.68 -0.66
C TYR A 469 -32.92 9.18 -1.37
N ARG A 470 -33.52 10.26 -0.87
CA ARG A 470 -34.71 10.88 -1.46
C ARG A 470 -34.65 12.38 -1.29
N GLU A 471 -34.96 13.11 -2.37
CA GLU A 471 -35.06 14.59 -2.36
C GLU A 471 -33.82 15.26 -1.75
N GLY A 472 -32.62 14.76 -2.09
CA GLY A 472 -31.40 15.33 -1.56
C GLY A 472 -31.14 15.03 -0.08
N HIS A 473 -31.68 13.94 0.46
CA HIS A 473 -31.50 13.57 1.86
C HIS A 473 -31.28 12.08 2.06
N PHE A 474 -30.24 11.74 2.82
CA PHE A 474 -29.89 10.37 3.20
C PHE A 474 -30.59 9.95 4.50
N ARG A 475 -31.05 8.70 4.56
CA ARG A 475 -31.53 8.05 5.79
C ARG A 475 -31.03 6.62 5.87
N ALA A 476 -30.61 6.20 7.07
CA ALA A 476 -30.44 4.78 7.33
C ALA A 476 -31.81 4.09 7.37
N THR A 477 -31.88 2.86 6.87
CA THR A 477 -33.11 2.05 6.95
C THR A 477 -33.41 1.68 8.40
N CYS A 478 -34.68 1.33 8.71
CA CYS A 478 -35.07 0.94 10.06
C CYS A 478 -34.28 -0.28 10.55
N GLU A 479 -34.10 -1.29 9.70
CA GLU A 479 -33.30 -2.48 9.99
C GLU A 479 -31.84 -2.10 10.27
N ALA A 480 -31.22 -1.26 9.43
CA ALA A 480 -29.87 -0.75 9.66
C ALA A 480 -29.72 0.11 10.93
N SER A 481 -30.78 0.82 11.32
CA SER A 481 -30.81 1.69 12.49
C SER A 481 -30.92 0.89 13.80
N GLU A 482 -31.73 -0.17 13.82
CA GLU A 482 -31.90 -1.05 14.99
C GLU A 482 -30.64 -1.85 15.30
N MET A 483 -29.87 -2.22 14.27
CA MET A 483 -28.59 -2.93 14.43
C MET A 483 -27.49 -2.09 15.10
N SER A 484 -27.61 -0.76 15.07
CA SER A 484 -26.60 0.18 15.63
C SER A 484 -26.78 0.52 17.12
N PHE A 485 -27.93 0.20 17.73
CA PHE A 485 -28.31 0.62 19.10
C PHE A 485 -28.43 -0.55 20.08
N LYS A 486 -27.33 -1.22 20.42
CA LYS A 486 -27.19 -1.90 21.72
C LYS A 486 -26.15 -1.19 22.58
N ARG A 487 -26.54 -0.04 23.15
CA ARG A 487 -25.76 0.64 24.20
C ARG A 487 -25.76 -0.22 25.47
N LYS A 488 -24.59 -0.63 25.97
CA LYS A 488 -24.40 -0.69 27.43
C LYS A 488 -24.13 0.75 27.91
N PRO A 489 -24.83 1.24 28.94
CA PRO A 489 -24.60 2.58 29.46
C PRO A 489 -23.21 2.63 30.11
N TRP A 490 -22.39 3.57 29.66
CA TRP A 490 -21.16 3.95 30.34
C TRP A 490 -21.55 4.61 31.67
N LYS A 491 -21.10 4.05 32.79
CA LYS A 491 -21.13 4.77 34.06
C LYS A 491 -20.04 5.85 33.98
N LEU A 492 -20.45 7.09 34.28
CA LEU A 492 -19.60 8.26 34.49
C LEU A 492 -18.46 7.96 35.47
#